data_AF-A0AAV6N469-F1
#
_entry.id   AF-A0AAV6N469-F1
#
_cell.length_a   1.000
_cell.length_b   1.000
_cell.length_c   1.000
_cell.angle_alpha   90.00
_cell.angle_beta   90.00
_cell.angle_gamma   90.00
#
_symmetry.space_group_name_H-M   'P 1'
#
loop_
_entity.id
_entity.type
_entity.pdbx_description
1 polymer ?
#
loop_
_entity_poly.entity_id
_entity_poly.type
_entity_poly.pdbx_seq_one_letter_code
_entity_poly.pdbx_strand_id
1 'polypeptide(L)'
;MSSLSFNINHVPAMLKRVGRLLLQEPEVEHYKPTQVLIAEDCFKLSSIPSERLTQAFVNSVKKLFGDHLIKQISIGSYVEDKVPSLKHFMIEENDGYKHIIPSLAALVRSKVLLQRHEFKINHGEWVRSYSSHLGPGKSERISEYIRVATDENTDLSRSVQIELRVALAALLEDFGVLVIPTVPGPPPKLRTDISELHDFRAKAFSLLSIASVSGICQATIPLGLYNGLPVSISLLAKHGSDGFLLNVVDTLYSTLKQEVEASY
;
A
#
# COMPACT_ATOMS: atom_id res chain seq x y z
N MET A 1 10.31 -21.27 32.86
CA MET A 1 9.21 -20.98 31.93
C MET A 1 9.82 -20.61 30.60
N SER A 2 9.53 -21.42 29.58
CA SER A 2 10.12 -21.38 28.24
C SER A 2 9.94 -20.03 27.56
N SER A 3 11.05 -19.37 27.22
CA SER A 3 11.07 -18.25 26.28
C SER A 3 10.65 -18.78 24.91
N LEU A 4 9.43 -18.46 24.48
CA LEU A 4 9.03 -18.56 23.08
C LEU A 4 9.81 -17.50 22.30
N SER A 5 11.04 -17.83 21.90
CA SER A 5 11.74 -17.13 20.84
C SER A 5 10.98 -17.44 19.54
N PHE A 6 10.04 -16.57 19.16
CA PHE A 6 9.47 -16.60 17.81
C PHE A 6 10.61 -16.37 16.83
N ASN A 7 11.10 -17.45 16.23
CA ASN A 7 12.12 -17.40 15.21
C ASN A 7 11.51 -16.71 13.98
N ILE A 8 11.81 -15.42 13.80
CA ILE A 8 11.27 -14.53 12.75
C ILE A 8 11.56 -15.10 11.34
N ASN A 9 12.50 -16.05 11.23
CA ASN A 9 12.84 -16.75 9.99
C ASN A 9 11.67 -17.54 9.35
N HIS A 10 10.56 -17.80 10.06
CA HIS A 10 9.42 -18.57 9.52
C HIS A 10 8.16 -17.73 9.22
N VAL A 11 8.21 -16.41 9.36
CA VAL A 11 7.01 -15.55 9.24
C VAL A 11 6.31 -15.69 7.89
N PRO A 12 7.00 -15.69 6.72
CA PRO A 12 6.35 -15.89 5.43
C PRO A 12 5.66 -17.26 5.29
N ALA A 13 6.34 -18.33 5.69
CA ALA A 13 5.80 -19.68 5.64
C ALA A 13 4.56 -19.83 6.54
N MET A 14 4.55 -19.18 7.71
CA MET A 14 3.38 -19.14 8.58
C MET A 14 2.23 -18.35 7.97
N LEU A 15 2.48 -17.16 7.42
CA LEU A 15 1.45 -16.34 6.75
C LEU A 15 0.84 -17.08 5.57
N LYS A 16 1.66 -17.76 4.75
CA LYS A 16 1.20 -18.64 3.67
C LYS A 16 0.31 -19.77 4.16
N ARG A 17 0.69 -20.46 5.25
CA ARG A 17 -0.13 -21.54 5.84
C ARG A 17 -1.47 -21.01 6.37
N VAL A 18 -1.45 -19.90 7.10
CA VAL A 18 -2.67 -19.27 7.63
C VAL A 18 -3.56 -18.76 6.49
N GLY A 19 -2.98 -18.10 5.49
CA GLY A 19 -3.68 -17.63 4.30
C GLY A 19 -4.39 -18.77 3.58
N ARG A 20 -3.69 -19.87 3.29
CA ARG A 20 -4.29 -21.07 2.68
C ARG A 20 -5.49 -21.60 3.47
N LEU A 21 -5.38 -21.67 4.79
CA LEU A 21 -6.46 -22.17 5.65
C LEU A 21 -7.69 -21.24 5.66
N LEU A 22 -7.47 -19.92 5.75
CA LEU A 22 -8.56 -18.95 5.84
C LEU A 22 -9.24 -18.67 4.50
N LEU A 23 -8.47 -18.67 3.41
CA LEU A 23 -8.97 -18.41 2.06
C LEU A 23 -9.57 -19.66 1.40
N GLN A 24 -9.35 -20.84 1.98
CA GLN A 24 -9.78 -22.13 1.44
C GLN A 24 -9.32 -22.36 -0.02
N GLU A 25 -8.17 -21.79 -0.36
CA GLU A 25 -7.63 -21.87 -1.72
C GLU A 25 -6.97 -23.22 -1.98
N PRO A 26 -7.11 -23.78 -3.19
CA PRO A 26 -6.34 -24.94 -3.62
C PRO A 26 -4.85 -24.60 -3.66
N GLU A 27 -4.00 -25.62 -3.58
CA GLU A 27 -2.57 -25.40 -3.74
C GLU A 27 -2.27 -24.83 -5.13
N VAL A 28 -1.83 -23.57 -5.18
CA VAL A 28 -1.54 -22.86 -6.43
C VAL A 28 -0.37 -23.53 -7.12
N GLU A 29 -0.57 -24.11 -8.31
CA GLU A 29 0.50 -24.76 -9.10
C GLU A 29 1.53 -23.76 -9.65
N HIS A 30 1.17 -22.47 -9.73
CA HIS A 30 2.02 -21.42 -10.32
C HIS A 30 2.61 -20.50 -9.24
N TYR A 31 3.90 -20.71 -8.96
CA TYR A 31 4.67 -19.98 -7.94
C TYR A 31 5.53 -18.85 -8.52
N LYS A 32 5.60 -18.75 -9.84
CA LYS A 32 6.51 -17.84 -10.54
C LYS A 32 5.73 -16.62 -11.08
N PRO A 33 6.18 -15.39 -10.80
CA PRO A 33 5.57 -14.21 -11.40
C PRO A 33 5.82 -14.18 -12.92
N THR A 34 4.82 -13.73 -13.68
CA THR A 34 4.96 -13.48 -15.13
C THR A 34 5.65 -12.15 -15.42
N GLN A 35 5.56 -11.20 -14.48
CA GLN A 35 6.26 -9.93 -14.52
C GLN A 35 6.38 -9.31 -13.12
N VAL A 36 7.41 -8.50 -12.94
CA VAL A 36 7.65 -7.72 -11.73
C VAL A 36 7.81 -6.25 -12.12
N LEU A 37 6.84 -5.43 -11.73
CA LEU A 37 6.75 -4.02 -12.07
C LEU A 37 7.26 -3.18 -10.89
N ILE A 38 8.34 -2.43 -11.07
CA ILE A 38 8.89 -1.50 -10.07
C ILE A 38 8.29 -0.12 -10.32
N ALA A 39 7.49 0.39 -9.38
CA ALA A 39 6.88 1.72 -9.49
C ALA A 39 7.90 2.81 -9.11
N GLU A 40 8.67 3.27 -10.08
CA GLU A 40 9.79 4.19 -9.84
C GLU A 40 9.36 5.52 -9.22
N ASP A 41 8.23 6.04 -9.65
CA ASP A 41 7.60 7.25 -9.12
C ASP A 41 7.25 7.09 -7.64
N CYS A 42 6.74 5.93 -7.22
CA CYS A 42 6.52 5.64 -5.80
C CYS A 42 7.83 5.59 -5.00
N PHE A 43 8.90 4.98 -5.54
CA PHE A 43 10.20 4.97 -4.87
C PHE A 43 10.80 6.39 -4.75
N LYS A 44 10.52 7.30 -5.69
CA LYS A 44 10.91 8.72 -5.58
C LYS A 44 10.18 9.48 -4.46
N LEU A 45 9.05 8.97 -3.95
CA LEU A 45 8.38 9.56 -2.77
C LEU A 45 9.12 9.25 -1.47
N SER A 46 9.98 8.23 -1.46
CA SER A 46 10.71 7.77 -0.29
C SER A 46 11.87 8.71 0.05
N SER A 47 12.05 9.02 1.32
CA SER A 47 13.26 9.69 1.83
C SER A 47 14.48 8.75 1.91
N ILE A 48 14.26 7.43 1.80
CA ILE A 48 15.31 6.41 1.73
C ILE A 48 15.70 6.23 0.26
N PRO A 49 17.00 6.19 -0.09
CA PRO A 49 17.46 6.00 -1.47
C PRO A 49 16.82 4.77 -2.13
N SER A 50 16.33 4.91 -3.36
CA SER A 50 15.64 3.83 -4.08
C SER A 50 16.50 2.56 -4.17
N GLU A 51 17.80 2.69 -4.45
CA GLU A 51 18.73 1.56 -4.50
C GLU A 51 18.74 0.76 -3.19
N ARG A 52 18.66 1.43 -2.03
CA ARG A 52 18.58 0.76 -0.72
C ARG A 52 17.35 -0.12 -0.57
N LEU A 53 16.26 0.26 -1.24
CA LEU A 53 14.97 -0.42 -1.17
C LEU A 53 14.78 -1.47 -2.28
N THR A 54 15.43 -1.30 -3.43
CA THR A 54 15.17 -2.13 -4.61
C THR A 54 16.29 -3.11 -4.93
N GLN A 55 17.56 -2.81 -4.65
CA GLN A 55 18.69 -3.58 -5.18
C GLN A 55 18.67 -5.04 -4.74
N ALA A 56 18.56 -5.29 -3.43
CA ALA A 56 18.51 -6.65 -2.89
C ALA A 56 17.30 -7.45 -3.41
N PHE A 57 16.15 -6.76 -3.59
CA PHE A 57 14.95 -7.37 -4.16
C PHE A 57 15.14 -7.71 -5.64
N VAL A 58 15.69 -6.79 -6.44
CA VAL A 58 16.00 -7.00 -7.85
C VAL A 58 16.95 -8.18 -8.01
N ASN A 59 18.05 -8.22 -7.27
CA ASN A 59 19.00 -9.33 -7.30
C ASN A 59 18.33 -10.67 -6.95
N SER A 60 17.43 -10.67 -5.96
CA SER A 60 16.70 -11.87 -5.56
C SER A 60 15.76 -12.37 -6.66
N VAL A 61 15.02 -11.47 -7.30
CA VAL A 61 14.14 -11.80 -8.44
C VAL A 61 14.96 -12.33 -9.61
N LYS A 62 16.08 -11.68 -9.93
CA LYS A 62 17.01 -12.13 -10.98
C LYS A 62 17.52 -13.55 -10.73
N LYS A 63 17.98 -13.83 -9.51
CA LYS A 63 18.51 -15.13 -9.10
C LYS A 63 17.46 -16.25 -9.09
N LEU A 64 16.22 -15.95 -8.73
CA LEU A 64 15.16 -16.97 -8.58
C LEU A 64 14.29 -17.14 -9.82
N PHE A 65 13.99 -16.06 -10.54
CA PHE A 65 12.98 -16.05 -11.60
C PHE A 65 13.51 -15.58 -12.97
N GLY A 66 14.63 -14.85 -12.98
CA GLY A 66 15.32 -14.36 -14.16
C GLY A 66 15.12 -12.86 -14.44
N ASP A 67 16.13 -12.24 -15.04
CA ASP A 67 16.20 -10.78 -15.28
C ASP A 67 15.10 -10.21 -16.17
N HIS A 68 14.61 -11.00 -17.14
CA HIS A 68 13.65 -10.59 -18.15
C HIS A 68 12.26 -10.21 -17.60
N LEU A 69 11.96 -10.55 -16.34
CA LEU A 69 10.67 -10.29 -15.72
C LEU A 69 10.54 -8.86 -15.17
N ILE A 70 11.66 -8.19 -14.94
CA ILE A 70 11.69 -6.89 -14.24
C ILE A 70 11.43 -5.77 -15.24
N LYS A 71 10.42 -4.95 -14.95
CA LYS A 71 10.09 -3.74 -15.71
C LYS A 71 9.93 -2.57 -14.76
N GLN A 72 10.36 -1.38 -15.19
CA GLN A 72 10.10 -0.14 -14.49
C GLN A 72 8.83 0.51 -15.04
N ILE A 73 8.00 1.08 -14.16
CA ILE A 73 6.78 1.79 -14.54
C ILE A 73 6.61 3.07 -13.73
N SER A 74 5.81 4.00 -14.26
CA SER A 74 5.22 5.10 -13.50
C SER A 74 3.77 4.73 -13.19
N ILE A 75 3.49 4.30 -11.96
CA ILE A 75 2.13 3.87 -11.59
C ILE A 75 1.17 5.06 -11.57
N GLY A 76 1.65 6.24 -11.21
CA GLY A 76 0.90 7.48 -11.22
C GLY A 76 0.39 7.83 -12.60
N SER A 77 1.26 7.79 -13.61
CA SER A 77 0.88 8.05 -15.00
C SER A 77 -0.08 6.99 -15.54
N TYR A 78 0.12 5.71 -15.18
CA TYR A 78 -0.78 4.63 -15.57
C TYR A 78 -2.19 4.83 -14.98
N VAL A 79 -2.29 5.16 -13.69
CA VAL A 79 -3.57 5.42 -13.02
C VAL A 79 -4.28 6.63 -13.61
N GLU A 80 -3.55 7.70 -13.92
CA GLU A 80 -4.11 8.90 -14.55
C GLU A 80 -4.72 8.62 -15.93
N ASP A 81 -4.05 7.79 -16.74
CA ASP A 81 -4.53 7.39 -18.07
C ASP A 81 -5.72 6.42 -18.00
N LYS A 82 -5.69 5.45 -17.07
CA LYS A 82 -6.64 4.33 -17.04
C LYS A 82 -7.86 4.51 -16.12
N VAL A 83 -7.90 5.56 -15.30
CA VAL A 83 -8.99 5.81 -14.35
C VAL A 83 -9.64 7.17 -14.66
N PRO A 84 -10.49 7.27 -15.71
CA PRO A 84 -11.02 8.55 -16.19
C PRO A 84 -11.86 9.31 -15.14
N SER A 85 -12.60 8.61 -14.28
CA SER A 85 -13.39 9.24 -13.22
C SER A 85 -12.53 10.01 -12.21
N LEU A 86 -11.24 9.68 -12.10
CA LEU A 86 -10.29 10.31 -11.19
C LEU A 86 -10.09 11.80 -11.44
N LYS A 87 -10.31 12.26 -12.69
CA LYS A 87 -10.17 13.67 -13.08
C LYS A 87 -10.97 14.63 -12.19
N HIS A 88 -12.11 14.21 -11.65
CA HIS A 88 -12.94 15.01 -10.74
C HIS A 88 -12.30 15.27 -9.37
N PHE A 89 -11.27 14.48 -9.01
CA PHE A 89 -10.55 14.58 -7.74
C PHE A 89 -9.12 15.11 -7.91
N MET A 90 -8.72 15.37 -9.16
CA MET A 90 -7.48 16.07 -9.48
C MET A 90 -7.65 17.55 -9.16
N ILE A 91 -6.64 18.15 -8.55
CA ILE A 91 -6.63 19.58 -8.22
C ILE A 91 -5.46 20.18 -9.00
N GLU A 92 -5.69 21.28 -9.72
CA GLU A 92 -4.62 22.08 -10.32
C GLU A 92 -3.73 22.61 -9.20
N GLU A 93 -2.41 22.37 -9.30
CA GLU A 93 -1.45 22.64 -8.22
C GLU A 93 -1.64 24.02 -7.60
N ASN A 94 -2.19 24.03 -6.39
CA ASN A 94 -2.08 25.12 -5.46
C ASN A 94 -1.97 24.51 -4.05
N ASP A 95 -1.04 25.04 -3.26
CA ASP A 95 -0.71 24.68 -1.88
C ASP A 95 0.26 23.50 -1.64
N GLY A 96 1.53 23.85 -1.48
CA GLY A 96 2.35 23.43 -0.33
C GLY A 96 3.01 22.05 -0.35
N TYR A 97 2.43 21.05 -1.02
CA TYR A 97 2.92 19.68 -0.92
C TYR A 97 4.02 19.39 -1.92
N LYS A 98 5.29 19.48 -1.48
CA LYS A 98 6.44 19.10 -2.30
C LYS A 98 6.43 17.60 -2.58
N HIS A 99 6.44 17.24 -3.87
CA HIS A 99 6.67 15.88 -4.39
C HIS A 99 5.61 14.85 -3.97
N ILE A 100 4.37 15.01 -4.45
CA ILE A 100 3.33 13.96 -4.40
C ILE A 100 2.93 13.57 -5.83
N ILE A 101 2.58 12.32 -6.05
CA ILE A 101 2.03 11.85 -7.33
C ILE A 101 0.56 12.30 -7.43
N PRO A 102 0.19 13.19 -8.38
CA PRO A 102 -1.14 13.82 -8.40
C PRO A 102 -2.29 12.83 -8.47
N SER A 103 -2.19 11.81 -9.32
CA SER A 103 -3.22 10.77 -9.44
C SER A 103 -3.40 9.96 -8.16
N LEU A 104 -2.31 9.61 -7.46
CA LEU A 104 -2.42 8.93 -6.16
C LEU A 104 -2.98 9.83 -5.06
N ALA A 105 -2.70 11.14 -5.10
CA ALA A 105 -3.33 12.11 -4.21
C ALA A 105 -4.83 12.22 -4.47
N ALA A 106 -5.25 12.21 -5.74
CA ALA A 106 -6.66 12.17 -6.12
C ALA A 106 -7.35 10.88 -5.65
N LEU A 107 -6.67 9.73 -5.69
CA LEU A 107 -7.17 8.48 -5.11
C LEU A 107 -7.44 8.64 -3.60
N VAL A 108 -6.53 9.28 -2.86
CA VAL A 108 -6.71 9.55 -1.43
C VAL A 108 -7.94 10.43 -1.19
N ARG A 109 -8.11 11.52 -1.98
CA ARG A 109 -9.27 12.42 -1.84
C ARG A 109 -10.59 11.69 -2.09
N SER A 110 -10.65 10.92 -3.19
CA SER A 110 -11.82 10.09 -3.52
C SER A 110 -12.13 9.09 -2.41
N LYS A 111 -11.11 8.39 -1.90
CA LYS A 111 -11.27 7.43 -0.81
C LYS A 111 -11.79 8.09 0.47
N VAL A 112 -11.22 9.23 0.86
CA VAL A 112 -11.61 9.93 2.09
C VAL A 112 -13.05 10.42 2.01
N LEU A 113 -13.52 10.85 0.85
CA LEU A 113 -14.92 11.21 0.63
C LEU A 113 -15.83 10.00 0.87
N LEU A 114 -15.55 8.88 0.20
CA LEU A 114 -16.36 7.67 0.35
C LEU A 114 -16.32 7.12 1.79
N GLN A 115 -15.13 7.08 2.41
CA GLN A 115 -14.96 6.62 3.78
C GLN A 115 -15.76 7.49 4.77
N ARG A 116 -15.82 8.81 4.58
CA ARG A 116 -16.64 9.72 5.40
C ARG A 116 -18.12 9.40 5.29
N HIS A 117 -18.61 9.25 4.06
CA HIS A 117 -19.99 8.90 3.78
C HIS A 117 -20.37 7.56 4.43
N GLU A 118 -19.57 6.52 4.22
CA GLU A 118 -19.79 5.20 4.82
C GLU A 118 -19.69 5.23 6.36
N PHE A 119 -18.74 5.98 6.92
CA PHE A 119 -18.62 6.11 8.38
C PHE A 119 -19.87 6.77 8.98
N LYS A 120 -20.39 7.83 8.35
CA LYS A 120 -21.62 8.51 8.79
C LYS A 120 -22.82 7.56 8.75
N ILE A 121 -22.99 6.78 7.69
CA ILE A 121 -24.09 5.81 7.57
C ILE A 121 -23.98 4.72 8.65
N ASN A 122 -22.81 4.12 8.81
CA ASN A 122 -22.64 2.95 9.69
C ASN A 122 -22.51 3.31 11.17
N HIS A 123 -21.97 4.49 11.51
CA HIS A 123 -21.62 4.85 12.89
C HIS A 123 -22.26 6.15 13.37
N GLY A 124 -23.04 6.84 12.54
CA GLY A 124 -23.63 8.13 12.91
C GLY A 124 -24.52 8.07 14.15
N GLU A 125 -25.34 7.03 14.29
CA GLU A 125 -26.21 6.83 15.46
C GLU A 125 -25.41 6.54 16.73
N TRP A 126 -24.40 5.68 16.62
CA TRP A 126 -23.49 5.37 17.72
C TRP A 126 -22.76 6.62 18.21
N VAL A 127 -22.22 7.44 17.30
CA VAL A 127 -21.56 8.70 17.67
C VAL A 127 -22.53 9.65 18.36
N ARG A 128 -23.77 9.80 17.87
CA ARG A 128 -24.78 10.65 18.53
C ARG A 128 -25.08 10.18 19.95
N SER A 129 -25.13 8.87 20.18
CA SER A 129 -25.50 8.27 21.46
C SER A 129 -24.33 8.22 22.47
N TYR A 130 -23.08 8.17 21.99
CA TYR A 130 -21.90 7.92 22.83
C TYR A 130 -20.90 9.10 22.87
N SER A 131 -21.17 10.21 22.18
CA SER A 131 -20.27 11.37 22.08
C SER A 131 -19.80 11.90 23.44
N SER A 132 -20.65 11.89 24.46
CA SER A 132 -20.34 12.34 25.82
C SER A 132 -19.28 11.51 26.55
N HIS A 133 -19.02 10.28 26.09
CA HIS A 133 -18.00 9.39 26.65
C HIS A 133 -16.68 9.44 25.88
N LEU A 134 -16.63 10.19 24.77
CA LEU A 134 -15.39 10.41 24.03
C LEU A 134 -14.60 11.53 24.72
N GLY A 135 -13.32 11.28 24.99
CA GLY A 135 -12.44 12.27 25.61
C GLY A 135 -12.39 13.59 24.81
N PRO A 136 -12.08 14.72 25.49
CA PRO A 136 -12.07 16.04 24.87
C PRO A 136 -11.12 16.08 23.65
N GLY A 137 -11.56 16.72 22.57
CA GLY A 137 -10.88 16.80 21.28
C GLY A 137 -11.14 15.63 20.33
N LYS A 138 -11.56 14.46 20.82
CA LYS A 138 -11.95 13.32 19.97
C LYS A 138 -13.39 13.44 19.49
N SER A 139 -14.29 13.82 20.39
CA SER A 139 -15.70 14.00 20.06
C SER A 139 -15.86 15.04 18.97
N GLU A 140 -15.22 16.20 19.11
CA GLU A 140 -15.29 17.33 18.17
C GLU A 140 -14.78 16.93 16.78
N ARG A 141 -13.66 16.21 16.71
CA ARG A 141 -13.11 15.74 15.42
C ARG A 141 -14.01 14.73 14.73
N ILE A 142 -14.60 13.79 15.47
CA ILE A 142 -15.49 12.78 14.92
C ILE A 142 -16.82 13.42 14.48
N SER A 143 -17.38 14.32 15.29
CA SER A 143 -18.57 15.09 14.95
C SER A 143 -18.33 15.94 13.71
N GLU A 144 -17.19 16.63 13.61
CA GLU A 144 -16.84 17.40 12.41
C GLU A 144 -16.69 16.50 11.18
N TYR A 145 -16.01 15.35 11.32
CA TYR A 145 -15.83 14.38 10.23
C TYR A 145 -17.16 13.86 9.68
N ILE A 146 -18.16 13.64 10.54
CA ILE A 146 -19.52 13.27 10.14
C ILE A 146 -20.28 14.47 9.55
N ARG A 147 -20.14 15.66 10.14
CA ARG A 147 -20.88 16.87 9.73
C ARG A 147 -20.55 17.27 8.30
N VAL A 148 -19.27 17.17 7.91
CA VAL A 148 -18.78 17.51 6.56
C VAL A 148 -18.94 16.38 5.55
N ALA A 149 -19.50 15.23 5.94
CA ALA A 149 -19.77 14.14 5.01
C ALA A 149 -20.96 14.49 4.11
N THR A 150 -20.70 14.44 2.81
CA THR A 150 -21.65 14.71 1.73
C THR A 150 -21.90 13.43 0.93
N ASP A 151 -23.09 13.36 0.32
CA ASP A 151 -23.43 12.31 -0.64
C ASP A 151 -23.00 12.72 -2.07
N GLU A 152 -22.59 13.97 -2.26
CA GLU A 152 -22.02 14.44 -3.52
C GLU A 152 -20.75 13.65 -3.86
N ASN A 153 -20.60 13.29 -5.14
CA ASN A 153 -19.46 12.55 -5.67
C ASN A 153 -19.23 11.15 -5.09
N THR A 154 -20.11 10.60 -4.25
CA THR A 154 -19.95 9.22 -3.76
C THR A 154 -20.00 8.20 -4.89
N ASP A 155 -20.86 8.42 -5.88
CA ASP A 155 -20.96 7.56 -7.05
C ASP A 155 -19.71 7.67 -7.94
N LEU A 156 -19.14 8.88 -8.08
CA LEU A 156 -17.85 9.07 -8.74
C LEU A 156 -16.73 8.36 -7.97
N SER A 157 -16.71 8.41 -6.64
CA SER A 157 -15.74 7.66 -5.84
C SER A 157 -15.86 6.15 -6.01
N ARG A 158 -17.09 5.61 -6.13
CA ARG A 158 -17.32 4.20 -6.46
C ARG A 158 -16.84 3.87 -7.88
N SER A 159 -17.08 4.74 -8.86
CA SER A 159 -16.53 4.59 -10.21
C SER A 159 -14.99 4.54 -10.20
N VAL A 160 -14.33 5.41 -9.43
CA VAL A 160 -12.86 5.39 -9.26
C VAL A 160 -12.39 4.04 -8.72
N GLN A 161 -13.07 3.47 -7.72
CA GLN A 161 -12.72 2.14 -7.18
C GLN A 161 -12.82 1.03 -8.24
N ILE A 162 -13.92 1.03 -9.00
CA ILE A 162 -14.18 0.01 -10.04
C ILE A 162 -13.17 0.14 -11.18
N GLU A 163 -12.99 1.35 -11.71
CA GLU A 163 -12.05 1.63 -12.80
C GLU A 163 -10.61 1.31 -12.38
N LEU A 164 -10.19 1.70 -11.17
CA LEU A 164 -8.86 1.39 -10.67
C LEU A 164 -8.66 -0.12 -10.51
N ARG A 165 -9.66 -0.86 -10.01
CA ARG A 165 -9.59 -2.33 -9.91
C ARG A 165 -9.42 -2.95 -11.28
N VAL A 166 -10.19 -2.53 -12.28
CA VAL A 166 -10.09 -3.03 -13.66
C VAL A 166 -8.72 -2.70 -14.27
N ALA A 167 -8.26 -1.46 -14.10
CA ALA A 167 -6.96 -1.02 -14.59
C ALA A 167 -5.81 -1.85 -13.97
N LEU A 168 -5.79 -2.00 -12.64
CA LEU A 168 -4.74 -2.77 -11.97
C LEU A 168 -4.83 -4.28 -12.28
N ALA A 169 -6.03 -4.82 -12.48
CA ALA A 169 -6.19 -6.20 -12.94
C ALA A 169 -5.61 -6.40 -14.36
N ALA A 170 -5.78 -5.43 -15.25
CA ALA A 170 -5.18 -5.45 -16.59
C ALA A 170 -3.66 -5.26 -16.56
N LEU A 171 -3.14 -4.41 -15.66
CA LEU A 171 -1.71 -4.17 -15.49
C LEU A 171 -0.98 -5.41 -14.93
N LEU A 172 -1.58 -6.04 -13.92
CA LEU A 172 -0.98 -7.16 -13.19
C LEU A 172 -1.23 -8.50 -13.87
N GLU A 173 -2.29 -8.64 -14.66
CA GLU A 173 -2.72 -9.94 -15.21
C GLU A 173 -2.86 -10.98 -14.06
N ASP A 174 -2.75 -12.28 -14.32
CA ASP A 174 -3.00 -13.31 -13.29
C ASP A 174 -1.81 -13.54 -12.33
N PHE A 175 -0.58 -13.19 -12.74
CA PHE A 175 0.65 -13.47 -11.98
C PHE A 175 1.69 -12.34 -12.00
N GLY A 176 1.25 -11.10 -12.26
CA GLY A 176 2.10 -9.92 -12.13
C GLY A 176 2.20 -9.44 -10.70
N VAL A 177 3.36 -8.86 -10.38
CA VAL A 177 3.64 -8.26 -9.08
C VAL A 177 4.05 -6.81 -9.27
N LEU A 178 3.35 -5.88 -8.61
CA LEU A 178 3.77 -4.48 -8.49
C LEU A 178 4.55 -4.30 -7.19
N VAL A 179 5.65 -3.55 -7.25
CA VAL A 179 6.54 -3.30 -6.12
C VAL A 179 6.59 -1.80 -5.83
N ILE A 180 6.31 -1.44 -4.59
CA ILE A 180 6.35 -0.06 -4.08
C ILE A 180 7.10 -0.03 -2.73
N PRO A 181 7.63 1.13 -2.29
CA PRO A 181 7.99 1.29 -0.88
C PRO A 181 6.75 1.14 0.00
N THR A 182 6.86 0.48 1.15
CA THR A 182 5.70 0.34 2.06
C THR A 182 5.32 1.68 2.71
N VAL A 183 6.33 2.49 3.02
CA VAL A 183 6.20 3.79 3.69
C VAL A 183 7.15 4.79 3.04
N PRO A 184 6.87 6.10 3.07
CA PRO A 184 7.68 7.11 2.39
C PRO A 184 8.97 7.46 3.13
N GLY A 185 9.29 6.80 4.24
CA GLY A 185 10.45 7.12 5.04
C GLY A 185 10.38 6.55 6.46
N PRO A 186 11.33 6.91 7.33
CA PRO A 186 11.34 6.48 8.72
C PRO A 186 10.10 6.98 9.48
N PRO A 187 9.70 6.29 10.56
CA PRO A 187 8.61 6.75 11.41
C PRO A 187 8.87 8.18 11.93
N PRO A 188 7.90 9.10 11.82
CA PRO A 188 8.03 10.44 12.41
C PRO A 188 8.30 10.37 13.91
N LYS A 189 9.13 11.29 14.42
CA LYS A 189 9.44 11.37 15.85
C LYS A 189 8.22 11.84 16.65
N LEU A 190 8.23 11.57 17.95
CA LEU A 190 7.29 12.23 18.86
C LEU A 190 7.48 13.74 18.77
N ARG A 191 6.36 14.49 18.66
CA ARG A 191 6.35 15.95 18.53
C ARG A 191 6.97 16.49 17.23
N THR A 192 7.02 15.69 16.16
CA THR A 192 7.27 16.20 14.80
C THR A 192 6.32 17.35 14.48
N ASP A 193 6.83 18.35 13.76
CA ASP A 193 6.06 19.50 13.33
C ASP A 193 4.80 19.09 12.54
N ILE A 194 3.72 19.85 12.68
CA ILE A 194 2.42 19.51 12.08
C ILE A 194 2.52 19.46 10.55
N SER A 195 3.27 20.38 9.92
CA SER A 195 3.44 20.42 8.47
C SER A 195 4.22 19.20 7.96
N GLU A 196 5.33 18.86 8.62
CA GLU A 196 6.14 17.68 8.29
C GLU A 196 5.35 16.38 8.47
N LEU A 197 4.56 16.29 9.55
CA LEU A 197 3.69 15.15 9.79
C LEU A 197 2.58 15.03 8.74
N HIS A 198 2.04 16.15 8.28
CA HIS A 198 1.06 16.16 7.21
C HIS A 198 1.67 15.69 5.88
N ASP A 199 2.86 16.19 5.52
CA ASP A 199 3.58 15.76 4.32
C ASP A 199 3.90 14.27 4.32
N PHE A 200 4.39 13.75 5.45
CA PHE A 200 4.63 12.32 5.62
C PHE A 200 3.35 11.51 5.41
N ARG A 201 2.24 11.93 6.04
CA ARG A 201 0.94 11.26 5.92
C ARG A 201 0.39 11.32 4.50
N ALA A 202 0.52 12.45 3.81
CA ALA A 202 0.06 12.60 2.44
C ALA A 202 0.75 11.58 1.53
N LYS A 203 2.09 11.48 1.60
CA LYS A 203 2.87 10.48 0.86
C LYS A 203 2.53 9.04 1.26
N ALA A 204 2.40 8.77 2.56
CA ALA A 204 2.04 7.43 3.05
C ALA A 204 0.65 7.00 2.56
N PHE A 205 -0.33 7.90 2.61
CA PHE A 205 -1.67 7.61 2.10
C PHE A 205 -1.70 7.46 0.59
N SER A 206 -0.86 8.17 -0.17
CA SER A 206 -0.71 7.94 -1.61
C SER A 206 -0.21 6.52 -1.94
N LEU A 207 0.73 5.98 -1.16
CA LEU A 207 1.19 4.59 -1.33
C LEU A 207 0.09 3.59 -0.95
N LEU A 208 -0.58 3.82 0.18
CA LEU A 208 -1.63 2.93 0.69
C LEU A 208 -2.93 2.97 -0.13
N SER A 209 -3.20 4.08 -0.83
CA SER A 209 -4.44 4.24 -1.60
C SER A 209 -4.52 3.25 -2.77
N ILE A 210 -3.39 2.84 -3.35
CA ILE A 210 -3.35 1.89 -4.47
C ILE A 210 -4.09 0.59 -4.12
N ALA A 211 -3.68 -0.10 -3.05
CA ALA A 211 -4.33 -1.33 -2.61
C ALA A 211 -5.71 -1.06 -2.00
N SER A 212 -5.83 -0.04 -1.15
CA SER A 212 -7.05 0.17 -0.37
C SER A 212 -8.24 0.71 -1.18
N VAL A 213 -8.01 1.35 -2.34
CA VAL A 213 -9.08 1.81 -3.23
C VAL A 213 -9.45 0.71 -4.24
N SER A 214 -8.45 0.02 -4.80
CA SER A 214 -8.69 -1.03 -5.81
C SER A 214 -9.16 -2.34 -5.19
N GLY A 215 -8.79 -2.63 -3.95
CA GLY A 215 -8.98 -3.92 -3.30
C GLY A 215 -7.97 -4.99 -3.72
N ILE A 216 -6.89 -4.65 -4.42
CA ILE A 216 -5.84 -5.62 -4.75
C ILE A 216 -5.09 -6.09 -3.50
N CYS A 217 -4.45 -7.26 -3.59
CA CYS A 217 -3.75 -7.88 -2.47
C CYS A 217 -2.40 -7.19 -2.23
N GLN A 218 -1.96 -7.06 -0.99
CA GLN A 218 -0.67 -6.45 -0.64
C GLN A 218 0.02 -7.21 0.50
N ALA A 219 1.31 -7.52 0.32
CA ALA A 219 2.17 -8.11 1.33
C ALA A 219 3.42 -7.26 1.53
N THR A 220 3.77 -6.98 2.79
CA THR A 220 4.97 -6.21 3.14
C THR A 220 6.12 -7.13 3.47
N ILE A 221 7.30 -6.89 2.88
CA ILE A 221 8.53 -7.62 3.15
C ILE A 221 9.55 -6.68 3.80
N PRO A 222 10.03 -6.98 5.02
CA PRO A 222 11.08 -6.20 5.66
C PRO A 222 12.44 -6.41 4.95
N LEU A 223 13.20 -5.32 4.81
CA LEU A 223 14.53 -5.29 4.20
C LEU A 223 15.63 -5.00 5.24
N GLY A 224 15.34 -5.27 6.52
CA GLY A 224 16.25 -5.01 7.63
C GLY A 224 16.22 -3.55 8.09
N LEU A 225 17.38 -3.04 8.51
CA LEU A 225 17.53 -1.70 9.07
C LEU A 225 18.29 -0.77 8.11
N TYR A 226 17.89 0.49 8.08
CA TYR A 226 18.64 1.60 7.50
C TYR A 226 18.74 2.71 8.53
N ASN A 227 19.96 3.14 8.87
CA ASN A 227 20.23 4.08 9.96
C ASN A 227 19.55 3.69 11.29
N GLY A 228 19.54 2.38 11.60
CA GLY A 228 18.94 1.84 12.82
C GLY A 228 17.41 1.76 12.81
N LEU A 229 16.74 2.08 11.69
CA LEU A 229 15.28 2.08 11.56
C LEU A 229 14.80 1.04 10.54
N PRO A 230 13.65 0.39 10.76
CA PRO A 230 13.15 -0.65 9.86
C PRO A 230 12.76 -0.09 8.50
N VAL A 231 13.13 -0.82 7.45
CA VAL A 231 12.76 -0.52 6.07
C VAL A 231 12.06 -1.71 5.44
N SER A 232 11.14 -1.44 4.51
CA SER A 232 10.37 -2.49 3.85
C SER A 232 9.86 -2.06 2.48
N ILE A 233 9.56 -3.06 1.66
CA ILE A 233 8.83 -2.91 0.39
C ILE A 233 7.51 -3.65 0.48
N SER A 234 6.54 -3.20 -0.31
CA SER A 234 5.26 -3.88 -0.48
C SER A 234 5.19 -4.48 -1.88
N LEU A 235 4.77 -5.73 -1.94
CA LEU A 235 4.42 -6.43 -3.17
C LEU A 235 2.90 -6.45 -3.27
N LEU A 236 2.38 -6.09 -4.44
CA LEU A 236 0.95 -6.08 -4.72
C LEU A 236 0.67 -7.00 -5.90
N ALA A 237 -0.42 -7.76 -5.81
CA ALA A 237 -0.89 -8.67 -6.86
C ALA A 237 -2.38 -8.46 -7.09
N LYS A 238 -2.90 -8.94 -8.22
CA LYS A 238 -4.31 -8.81 -8.62
C LYS A 238 -5.25 -9.23 -7.48
N HIS A 239 -6.43 -8.61 -7.43
CA HIS A 239 -7.46 -8.93 -6.45
C HIS A 239 -7.81 -10.43 -6.47
N GLY A 240 -7.80 -11.07 -5.29
CA GLY A 240 -8.04 -12.50 -5.14
C GLY A 240 -6.82 -13.38 -5.42
N SER A 241 -5.62 -12.79 -5.58
CA SER A 241 -4.37 -13.52 -5.78
C SER A 241 -3.51 -13.59 -4.51
N ASP A 242 -4.12 -13.56 -3.33
CA ASP A 242 -3.44 -13.60 -2.03
C ASP A 242 -2.55 -14.84 -1.87
N GLY A 243 -3.05 -16.03 -2.23
CA GLY A 243 -2.26 -17.26 -2.19
C GLY A 243 -1.05 -17.22 -3.11
N PHE A 244 -1.19 -16.69 -4.33
CA PHE A 244 -0.07 -16.47 -5.24
C PHE A 244 0.95 -15.49 -4.62
N LEU A 245 0.49 -14.36 -4.10
CA LEU A 245 1.36 -13.33 -3.52
C LEU A 245 2.15 -13.87 -2.31
N LEU A 246 1.47 -14.59 -1.40
CA LEU A 246 2.11 -15.22 -0.24
C LEU A 246 3.14 -16.28 -0.65
N ASN A 247 2.88 -17.03 -1.72
CA ASN A 247 3.83 -17.97 -2.30
C ASN A 247 5.08 -17.28 -2.86
N VAL A 248 4.90 -16.16 -3.58
CA VAL A 248 6.02 -15.36 -4.10
C VAL A 248 6.86 -14.82 -2.94
N VAL A 249 6.23 -14.27 -1.90
CA VAL A 249 6.91 -13.76 -0.70
C VAL A 249 7.71 -14.87 -0.01
N ASP A 250 7.10 -16.03 0.23
CA ASP A 250 7.74 -17.20 0.84
C ASP A 250 8.97 -17.68 0.04
N THR A 251 8.83 -17.75 -1.29
CA THR A 251 9.91 -18.16 -2.21
C THR A 251 11.07 -17.15 -2.23
N LEU A 252 10.77 -15.86 -2.23
CA LEU A 252 11.77 -14.79 -2.29
C LEU A 252 12.54 -14.61 -0.97
N TYR A 253 11.89 -14.85 0.17
CA TYR A 253 12.35 -14.34 1.47
C TYR A 253 13.78 -14.76 1.84
N SER A 254 14.12 -16.04 1.67
CA SER A 254 15.45 -16.56 2.02
C SER A 254 16.56 -15.92 1.18
N THR A 255 16.35 -15.81 -0.14
CA THR A 255 17.31 -15.17 -1.05
C THR A 255 17.40 -13.68 -0.77
N LEU A 256 16.27 -13.02 -0.53
CA LEU A 256 16.22 -11.60 -0.20
C LEU A 256 17.00 -11.27 1.06
N LYS A 257 16.86 -12.10 2.10
CA LYS A 257 17.61 -11.92 3.33
C LYS A 257 19.12 -11.98 3.09
N GLN A 258 19.58 -12.94 2.29
CA GLN A 258 21.00 -13.06 1.92
C GLN A 258 21.48 -11.83 1.12
N GLU A 259 20.70 -11.36 0.15
CA GLU A 259 21.05 -10.18 -0.65
C GLU A 259 21.08 -8.90 0.21
N VAL A 260 20.18 -8.77 1.18
CA VAL A 260 20.20 -7.64 2.14
C VAL A 260 21.45 -7.68 3.01
N GLU A 261 21.82 -8.85 3.56
CA GLU A 261 23.02 -9.03 4.38
C GLU A 261 24.33 -8.85 3.60
N ALA A 262 24.32 -9.15 2.30
CA ALA A 262 25.48 -8.94 1.43
C ALA A 262 25.67 -7.48 1.02
N SER A 263 24.58 -6.70 1.00
CA SER A 263 24.59 -5.34 0.48
C SER A 263 24.81 -4.26 1.55
N TYR A 264 24.61 -4.57 2.84
CA TYR A 264 24.63 -3.60 3.96
C TYR A 264 25.05 -4.23 5.28
#